data_AF-W7YYE3-F1
#
_entry.id   AF-W7YYE3-F1
#
_cell.length_a   1.000
_cell.length_b   1.000
_cell.length_c   1.000
_cell.angle_alpha   90.00
_cell.angle_beta   90.00
_cell.angle_gamma   90.00
#
_symmetry.space_group_name_H-M   'P 1'
#
loop_
_entity.id
_entity.type
_entity.pdbx_description
1 polymer ?
#
loop_
_entity_poly.entity_id
_entity_poly.type
_entity_poly.pdbx_seq_one_letter_code
_entity_poly.pdbx_strand_id
1 'polypeptide(L)'
;MVPLRMVIERLGGSIRWDQQARSATFSFDAATSLKIDVDQGILVSTKRSGETTTVTVPVQMINDSVWVPLRDIFEKAGHDRMLATTDLKERRVKVA
;
A
#
# COMPACT_ATOMS: atom_id res chain seq x y z
N MET A 1 9.25 7.23 3.68
CA MET A 1 8.82 6.10 2.81
C MET A 1 8.81 4.84 3.66
N VAL A 2 8.03 3.84 3.26
CA VAL A 2 7.89 2.58 3.98
C VAL A 2 8.06 1.40 3.01
N PRO A 3 8.54 0.24 3.47
CA PRO A 3 8.65 -0.94 2.64
C PRO A 3 7.24 -1.50 2.36
N LEU A 4 6.85 -1.51 1.08
CA LEU A 4 5.51 -1.87 0.63
C LEU A 4 5.08 -3.24 1.17
N ARG A 5 5.91 -4.26 0.94
CA ARG A 5 5.62 -5.65 1.35
C ARG A 5 5.26 -5.75 2.82
N MET A 6 6.09 -5.18 3.69
CA MET A 6 5.90 -5.21 5.13
C MET A 6 4.55 -4.59 5.52
N VAL A 7 4.21 -3.44 4.93
CA VAL A 7 2.96 -2.75 5.22
C VAL A 7 1.76 -3.59 4.77
N ILE A 8 1.78 -4.13 3.55
CA ILE A 8 0.68 -4.94 3.04
C ILE A 8 0.44 -6.16 3.94
N GLU A 9 1.50 -6.91 4.26
CA GLU A 9 1.40 -8.10 5.10
C GLU A 9 0.93 -7.78 6.52
N ARG A 10 1.40 -6.68 7.12
CA ARG A 10 0.99 -6.25 8.47
C ARG A 10 -0.48 -5.83 8.54
N LEU A 11 -1.04 -5.36 7.44
CA LEU A 11 -2.46 -4.99 7.33
C LEU A 11 -3.34 -6.17 6.91
N GLY A 12 -2.79 -7.39 6.82
CA GLY A 12 -3.53 -8.60 6.46
C GLY A 12 -3.77 -8.75 4.95
N GLY A 13 -3.13 -7.91 4.13
CA GLY A 13 -3.17 -8.04 2.68
C GLY A 13 -2.22 -9.09 2.15
N SER A 14 -2.36 -9.40 0.87
CA SER A 14 -1.46 -10.28 0.12
C SER A 14 -0.74 -9.49 -0.97
N ILE A 15 0.52 -9.82 -1.24
CA ILE A 15 1.33 -9.18 -2.27
C ILE A 15 2.15 -10.20 -3.05
N ARG A 16 2.07 -10.11 -4.38
CA ARG A 16 2.84 -10.89 -5.34
C ARG A 16 3.76 -9.96 -6.12
N TRP A 17 5.02 -10.36 -6.24
CA TRP A 17 5.98 -9.68 -7.10
C TRP A 17 6.03 -10.34 -8.48
N ASP A 18 6.15 -9.53 -9.52
CA ASP A 18 6.38 -9.95 -10.90
C ASP A 18 7.74 -9.43 -11.37
N GLN A 19 8.71 -10.35 -11.47
CA GLN A 19 10.09 -10.03 -11.83
C GLN A 19 10.22 -9.53 -13.27
N GLN A 20 9.42 -10.06 -14.21
CA GLN A 20 9.49 -9.72 -15.62
C GLN A 20 8.87 -8.35 -15.88
N ALA A 21 7.72 -8.08 -15.26
CA ALA A 21 7.03 -6.80 -15.38
C ALA A 21 7.51 -5.73 -14.38
N ARG A 22 8.50 -6.04 -13.53
CA ARG A 22 9.00 -5.18 -12.44
C ARG A 22 7.88 -4.48 -11.67
N SER A 23 6.85 -5.27 -11.36
CA SER A 23 5.60 -4.79 -10.80
C SER A 23 5.19 -5.62 -9.59
N ALA A 24 4.59 -4.98 -8.59
CA ALA A 24 3.96 -5.68 -7.48
C ALA A 24 2.44 -5.61 -7.60
N THR A 25 1.75 -6.73 -7.42
CA THR A 25 0.29 -6.80 -7.33
C THR A 25 -0.10 -7.16 -5.91
N PHE A 26 -1.02 -6.39 -5.31
CA PHE A 26 -1.46 -6.60 -3.95
C PHE A 26 -2.93 -6.29 -3.76
N SER A 27 -3.52 -6.87 -2.72
CA SER A 27 -4.90 -6.62 -2.33
C SER A 27 -5.07 -6.79 -0.82
N PHE A 28 -6.02 -6.04 -0.25
CA PHE A 28 -6.43 -6.18 1.16
C PHE A 28 -7.74 -6.94 1.30
N ASP A 29 -8.53 -7.01 0.22
CA ASP A 29 -9.80 -7.72 0.15
C ASP A 29 -10.00 -8.32 -1.26
N ALA A 30 -11.14 -8.97 -1.47
CA ALA A 30 -11.49 -9.54 -2.78
C ALA A 30 -12.16 -8.55 -3.74
N ALA A 31 -12.39 -7.30 -3.32
CA ALA A 31 -13.11 -6.28 -4.07
C ALA A 31 -12.16 -5.34 -4.83
N THR A 32 -10.93 -5.14 -4.33
CA THR A 32 -9.95 -4.21 -4.89
C THR A 32 -8.60 -4.89 -5.12
N SER A 33 -8.10 -4.81 -6.35
CA SER A 33 -6.75 -5.24 -6.72
C SER A 33 -5.90 -4.03 -7.08
N LEU A 34 -4.70 -3.96 -6.53
CA LEU A 34 -3.75 -2.89 -6.80
C LEU A 34 -2.50 -3.44 -7.50
N LYS A 35 -2.04 -2.73 -8.52
CA LYS A 35 -0.77 -3.03 -9.20
C LYS A 35 0.10 -1.78 -9.20
N ILE A 36 1.31 -1.91 -8.70
CA ILE A 36 2.33 -0.86 -8.76
C ILE A 36 3.45 -1.28 -9.71
N ASP A 37 3.72 -0.42 -10.69
CA ASP A 37 4.85 -0.52 -11.60
C ASP A 37 6.00 0.33 -11.05
N VAL A 38 7.14 -0.31 -10.77
CA VAL A 38 8.27 0.35 -10.12
C VAL A 38 9.05 1.24 -11.09
N ASP A 39 9.09 0.90 -12.38
CA ASP A 39 9.86 1.64 -13.37
C ASP A 39 9.10 2.87 -13.85
N GLN A 40 7.77 2.78 -13.94
CA GLN A 40 6.90 3.90 -14.32
C GLN A 40 6.43 4.73 -13.12
N GLY A 41 6.50 4.19 -11.90
CA GLY A 41 5.94 4.82 -10.72
C GLY A 41 4.41 4.97 -10.82
N ILE A 42 3.75 3.99 -11.44
CA ILE A 42 2.30 4.01 -11.67
C ILE A 42 1.62 2.99 -10.76
N LEU A 43 0.65 3.45 -9.99
CA LEU A 43 -0.28 2.63 -9.23
C LEU A 43 -1.62 2.56 -9.97
N VAL A 44 -2.06 1.36 -10.29
CA VAL A 44 -3.39 1.08 -10.86
C VAL A 44 -4.22 0.37 -9.80
N SER A 45 -5.37 0.94 -9.44
CA SER A 45 -6.39 0.31 -8.62
C SER A 45 -7.52 -0.17 -9.52
N THR A 46 -7.89 -1.44 -9.40
CA THR A 46 -8.98 -2.07 -10.14
C THR A 46 -10.02 -2.59 -9.16
N LYS A 47 -11.23 -2.02 -9.21
CA LYS A 47 -12.38 -2.50 -8.43
C LYS A 47 -13.07 -3.66 -9.14
N ARG A 48 -13.80 -4.49 -8.38
CA ARG A 48 -14.62 -5.58 -8.93
C ARG A 48 -15.68 -5.12 -9.94
N SER A 49 -16.12 -3.86 -9.86
CA SER A 49 -17.04 -3.24 -10.83
C SER A 49 -16.41 -3.04 -12.22
N GLY A 50 -15.10 -3.22 -12.36
CA GLY A 50 -14.33 -2.93 -13.57
C GLY A 50 -13.81 -1.50 -13.65
N GLU A 51 -14.16 -0.65 -12.68
CA GLU A 51 -13.61 0.71 -12.59
C GLU A 51 -12.11 0.64 -12.28
N THR A 52 -11.31 1.35 -13.08
CA THR A 52 -9.86 1.45 -12.90
C THR A 52 -9.47 2.89 -12.62
N THR A 53 -8.57 3.07 -11.66
CA THR A 53 -7.99 4.37 -11.30
C THR A 53 -6.48 4.25 -11.39
N THR A 54 -5.88 5.12 -12.18
CA THR A 54 -4.43 5.16 -12.38
C THR A 54 -3.88 6.42 -11.75
N VAL A 55 -2.84 6.27 -10.91
CA VAL A 55 -2.20 7.39 -10.22
C VAL A 55 -0.70 7.22 -10.23
N THR A 56 0.01 8.33 -10.43
CA THR A 56 1.47 8.38 -10.30
C THR A 56 1.86 8.49 -8.83
N VAL A 57 2.77 7.62 -8.40
CA VAL A 57 3.31 7.57 -7.03
C VAL A 57 4.83 7.50 -7.11
N PRO A 58 5.57 8.20 -6.23
CA PRO A 58 7.02 8.09 -6.21
C PRO A 58 7.41 6.73 -5.62
N VAL A 59 8.17 5.95 -6.38
CA VAL A 59 8.64 4.61 -5.98
C VAL A 59 10.16 4.61 -5.91
N GLN A 60 10.70 3.94 -4.90
CA GLN A 60 12.14 3.72 -4.76
C GLN A 60 12.43 2.24 -4.54
N MET A 61 13.50 1.75 -5.16
CA MET A 61 14.06 0.43 -4.90
C MET A 61 15.26 0.58 -3.97
N ILE A 62 15.20 -0.03 -2.79
CA ILE A 62 16.31 -0.04 -1.83
C ILE A 62 16.47 -1.47 -1.33
N ASN A 63 17.64 -2.07 -1.56
CA ASN A 63 17.96 -3.46 -1.19
C ASN A 63 16.87 -4.46 -1.63
N ASP A 64 16.52 -4.44 -2.92
CA ASP A 64 15.49 -5.28 -3.54
C ASP A 64 14.08 -5.16 -2.93
N SER A 65 13.85 -4.13 -2.11
CA SER A 65 12.55 -3.82 -1.55
C SER A 65 11.97 -2.59 -2.22
N VAL A 66 10.66 -2.63 -2.47
CA VAL A 66 9.88 -1.51 -2.99
C VAL A 66 9.50 -0.60 -1.84
N TRP A 67 9.93 0.66 -1.92
CA TRP A 67 9.66 1.72 -0.97
C TRP A 67 8.72 2.74 -1.59
N VAL A 68 7.72 3.14 -0.82
CA VAL A 68 6.64 4.02 -1.27
C VAL A 68 6.15 4.91 -0.12
N PRO A 69 5.59 6.09 -0.39
CA PRO A 69 4.91 6.87 0.63
C PRO A 69 3.62 6.17 1.06
N LEU A 70 3.51 5.92 2.37
CA LEU A 70 2.34 5.23 2.94
C LEU A 70 1.03 5.96 2.63
N ARG A 71 1.06 7.29 2.72
CA ARG A 71 -0.09 8.17 2.45
C ARG A 71 -0.63 7.96 1.04
N ASP A 72 0.25 7.95 0.05
CA ASP A 72 -0.14 7.84 -1.36
C ASP A 72 -0.81 6.49 -1.64
N ILE A 73 -0.34 5.39 -1.02
CA ILE A 73 -1.05 4.10 -1.12
C ILE A 73 -2.48 4.27 -0.64
N PHE A 74 -2.72 4.83 0.54
CA PHE A 74 -4.06 4.87 1.12
C PHE A 74 -4.99 5.85 0.43
N GLU A 75 -4.51 7.06 0.11
CA GLU A 75 -5.31 8.08 -0.58
C GLU A 75 -5.66 7.64 -2.00
N LYS A 76 -4.74 6.93 -2.69
CA LYS A 76 -4.91 6.58 -4.11
C LYS A 76 -5.45 5.17 -4.33
N ALA A 77 -5.40 4.29 -3.33
CA ALA A 77 -6.04 2.97 -3.37
C ALA A 77 -7.58 3.02 -3.41
N GLY A 78 -8.18 4.19 -3.21
CA GLY A 78 -9.63 4.34 -3.13
C GLY A 78 -10.18 4.05 -1.72
N HIS A 79 -9.32 3.95 -0.71
CA HIS A 79 -9.74 3.99 0.69
C HIS A 79 -9.92 5.46 1.11
N ASP A 80 -10.96 6.09 0.57
CA ASP A 80 -11.34 7.50 0.80
C ASP A 80 -11.56 7.85 2.31
N ARG A 81 -11.54 6.84 3.20
CA ARG A 81 -11.79 6.98 4.64
C ARG A 81 -11.01 6.03 5.55
N MET A 82 -9.81 5.56 5.18
CA MET A 82 -8.92 5.03 6.22
C MET A 82 -8.23 6.19 6.94
N LEU A 83 -8.95 6.77 7.91
CA LEU A 83 -8.34 7.64 8.91
C LEU A 83 -7.33 6.78 9.67
N ALA A 84 -6.03 7.00 9.43
CA ALA A 84 -5.00 6.57 10.37
C ALA A 84 -5.19 7.39 11.65
N THR A 85 -6.09 6.93 12.51
CA THR A 85 -6.27 7.50 13.85
C THR A 85 -5.15 6.92 14.70
N THR A 86 -4.17 7.77 15.00
CA THR A 86 -3.30 7.53 16.15
C THR A 86 -4.19 7.61 17.39
N ASP A 87 -4.51 6.47 17.99
CA ASP A 87 -4.96 6.47 19.38
C ASP A 87 -3.70 6.71 20.24
N LEU A 88 -3.57 7.92 20.78
CA LEU A 88 -2.53 8.27 21.75
C LEU A 88 -2.78 7.65 23.15
N LYS A 89 -3.68 6.67 23.28
CA LYS A 89 -3.79 5.83 24.49
C LYS A 89 -2.65 4.82 24.55
N GLU A 90 -1.42 5.27 24.79
CA GLU A 90 -0.49 4.52 25.63
C GLU A 90 0.75 5.34 25.99
N ARG A 91 0.72 5.99 27.17
CA ARG A 91 1.92 6.26 27.98
C ARG A 91 1.62 6.06 29.49
N ARG A 92 1.81 4.79 29.90
CA ARG A 92 2.30 4.20 31.18
C ARG A 92 1.82 4.69 32.58
N VAL A 93 1.42 3.66 33.36
CA VAL A 93 1.64 3.31 34.81
C VAL A 93 1.43 4.38 35.90
N LYS A 94 0.49 4.09 36.81
CA LYS A 94 0.56 4.55 38.21
C LYS A 94 0.89 3.37 39.12
N VAL A 95 1.95 3.52 39.88
CA VAL A 95 2.19 2.77 41.12
C VAL A 95 1.60 3.60 42.25
N ALA A 96 0.75 2.99 43.07
CA ALA A 96 0.40 3.43 44.41
C ALA A 96 0.17 2.18 45.26
#